data_AF-A0A1D8P499-F1
#
_entry.id   AF-A0A1D8P499-F1
#
_cell.length_a   1.000
_cell.length_b   1.000
_cell.length_c   1.000
_cell.angle_alpha   90.00
_cell.angle_beta   90.00
_cell.angle_gamma   90.00
#
_symmetry.space_group_name_H-M   'P 1'
#
loop_
_entity.id
_entity.type
_entity.pdbx_description
1 polymer ?
#
loop_
_entity_poly.entity_id
_entity_poly.type
_entity_poly.pdbx_seq_one_letter_code
_entity_poly.pdbx_strand_id
1 'polypeptide(L)'
;MFKRQNEIENKNKHKFNSYLGYNRDWWSYYSQYKNAIDELVNGIENNIPIDTISLPLLFMIRHSIEIGLKANILKLQKVNPEIKEISLGGTKSHSIEILYNKFEEHLILTIKNSEIRKTIIGEINGYLKKFKPLKNKLHNLDKGSFNFRYPVDTNGNYNFEWDEKENIADIINLYYKIQPFLLFTNRVLYEEGVFGFE
;
A
#
# COMPACT_ATOMS: atom_id res chain seq x y z
N MET A 1 -28.18 8.26 3.23
CA MET A 1 -26.99 9.06 3.56
C MET A 1 -27.03 10.32 2.72
N PHE A 2 -27.33 11.46 3.34
CA PHE A 2 -27.60 12.71 2.63
C PHE A 2 -26.31 13.31 2.04
N LYS A 3 -26.35 13.49 0.73
CA LYS A 3 -25.34 14.14 -0.11
C LYS A 3 -25.22 15.60 0.29
N ARG A 4 -24.02 16.15 0.17
CA ARG A 4 -23.79 17.58 0.13
C ARG A 4 -24.75 18.25 -0.86
N GLN A 5 -25.66 19.09 -0.38
CA GLN A 5 -26.70 19.72 -1.20
C GLN A 5 -26.30 21.11 -1.71
N ASN A 6 -25.33 21.75 -1.06
CA ASN A 6 -24.92 23.13 -1.35
C ASN A 6 -23.52 23.20 -1.99
N GLU A 7 -23.37 24.11 -2.94
CA GLU A 7 -22.08 24.47 -3.55
C GLU A 7 -21.05 24.90 -2.49
N ILE A 8 -19.76 24.93 -2.86
CA ILE A 8 -18.73 25.43 -1.95
C ILE A 8 -18.90 26.95 -1.92
N GLU A 9 -19.28 27.50 -0.76
CA GLU A 9 -19.37 28.93 -0.57
C GLU A 9 -18.07 29.60 -1.05
N ASN A 10 -18.18 30.70 -1.80
CA ASN A 10 -17.02 31.33 -2.45
C ASN A 10 -15.89 31.65 -1.46
N LYS A 11 -16.25 32.10 -0.23
CA LYS A 11 -15.31 32.37 0.87
C LYS A 11 -14.52 31.12 1.32
N ASN A 12 -15.03 29.91 1.11
CA ASN A 12 -14.41 28.66 1.51
C ASN A 12 -13.61 27.98 0.38
N LYS A 13 -13.71 28.42 -0.87
CA LYS A 13 -13.04 27.76 -2.02
C LYS A 13 -11.52 27.66 -1.86
N HIS A 14 -10.88 28.63 -1.21
CA HIS A 14 -9.44 28.61 -0.96
C HIS A 14 -8.97 27.37 -0.18
N LYS A 15 -9.84 26.79 0.68
CA LYS A 15 -9.55 25.56 1.43
C LYS A 15 -9.43 24.31 0.55
N PHE A 16 -9.94 24.40 -0.68
CA PHE A 16 -9.92 23.31 -1.66
C PHE A 16 -8.83 23.51 -2.73
N ASN A 17 -8.02 24.56 -2.62
CA ASN A 17 -6.85 24.74 -3.48
C ASN A 17 -5.77 23.76 -3.05
N SER A 18 -5.49 22.77 -3.90
CA SER A 18 -4.40 21.81 -3.70
C SER A 18 -3.27 22.08 -4.69
N TYR A 19 -2.04 22.14 -4.20
CA TYR A 19 -0.83 22.20 -5.03
C TYR A 19 -0.47 20.77 -5.48
N LEU A 20 -1.26 20.21 -6.40
CA LEU A 20 -1.14 18.81 -6.83
C LEU A 20 0.29 18.41 -7.23
N GLY A 21 1.03 19.34 -7.85
CA GLY A 21 2.40 19.11 -8.29
C GLY A 21 3.49 19.26 -7.21
N TYR A 22 3.16 19.57 -5.95
CA TYR A 22 4.13 19.65 -4.86
C TYR A 22 4.51 18.27 -4.33
N ASN A 23 3.57 17.34 -4.33
CA ASN A 23 3.73 15.97 -3.84
C ASN A 23 4.23 15.05 -4.96
N ARG A 24 5.53 15.09 -5.30
CA ARG A 24 6.08 14.35 -6.46
C ARG A 24 6.74 13.01 -6.13
N ASP A 25 7.09 12.77 -4.88
CA ASP A 25 7.78 11.55 -4.48
C ASP A 25 6.81 10.45 -4.05
N TRP A 26 7.28 9.20 -4.10
CA TRP A 26 6.49 8.02 -3.76
C TRP A 26 5.92 8.07 -2.33
N TRP A 27 6.65 8.63 -1.36
CA TRP A 27 6.21 8.68 0.03
C TRP A 27 5.14 9.75 0.25
N SER A 28 5.18 10.87 -0.48
CA SER A 28 4.09 11.84 -0.49
C SER A 28 2.79 11.26 -1.07
N TYR A 29 2.86 10.43 -2.12
CA TYR A 29 1.69 9.70 -2.61
C TYR A 29 1.20 8.67 -1.58
N TYR A 30 2.11 7.87 -1.01
CA TYR A 30 1.78 6.90 0.04
C TYR A 30 1.04 7.56 1.20
N SER A 31 1.57 8.68 1.70
CA SER A 31 1.01 9.37 2.85
C SER A 31 -0.38 9.92 2.59
N GLN A 32 -0.67 10.41 1.37
CA GLN A 32 -2.02 10.88 1.02
C GLN A 32 -3.03 9.73 1.04
N TYR A 33 -2.69 8.58 0.47
CA TYR A 33 -3.57 7.40 0.53
C TYR A 33 -3.73 6.87 1.95
N LYS A 34 -2.65 6.81 2.73
CA LYS A 34 -2.69 6.46 4.15
C LYS A 34 -3.67 7.36 4.91
N ASN A 35 -3.54 8.68 4.76
CA ASN A 35 -4.39 9.62 5.49
C ASN A 35 -5.86 9.47 5.07
N ALA A 36 -6.14 9.24 3.77
CA ALA A 36 -7.50 8.98 3.31
C ALA A 36 -8.07 7.65 3.86
N ILE A 37 -7.24 6.61 4.00
CA ILE A 37 -7.62 5.36 4.67
C ILE A 37 -7.98 5.62 6.13
N ASP A 38 -7.15 6.38 6.85
CA ASP A 38 -7.39 6.72 8.26
C ASP A 38 -8.75 7.42 8.44
N GLU A 39 -9.07 8.39 7.57
CA GLU A 39 -10.39 9.07 7.58
C GLU A 39 -11.57 8.11 7.32
N LEU A 40 -11.42 7.15 6.40
CA LEU A 40 -12.47 6.15 6.14
C LEU A 40 -12.64 5.16 7.30
N VAL A 41 -11.54 4.71 7.89
CA VAL A 41 -11.57 3.81 9.06
C VAL A 41 -12.22 4.52 10.25
N ASN A 42 -11.82 5.76 10.53
CA ASN A 42 -12.47 6.61 11.53
C ASN A 42 -13.97 6.77 11.23
N GLY A 43 -14.34 6.93 9.96
CA GLY A 43 -15.72 6.98 9.52
C GLY A 43 -16.52 5.72 9.91
N ILE A 44 -15.96 4.54 9.69
CA ILE A 44 -16.58 3.25 10.05
C ILE A 44 -16.74 3.14 11.57
N GLU A 45 -15.69 3.48 12.32
CA GLU A 45 -15.72 3.50 13.79
C GLU A 45 -16.78 4.50 14.33
N ASN A 46 -17.10 5.53 13.55
CA ASN A 46 -18.15 6.50 13.80
C ASN A 46 -19.48 6.19 13.09
N ASN A 47 -19.77 4.91 12.83
CA ASN A 47 -21.05 4.38 12.33
C ASN A 47 -21.36 4.66 10.86
N ILE A 48 -20.37 4.97 10.00
CA ILE A 48 -20.57 4.81 8.55
C ILE A 48 -20.72 3.32 8.24
N PRO A 49 -21.81 2.87 7.60
CA PRO A 49 -21.98 1.46 7.26
C PRO A 49 -20.88 1.00 6.30
N ILE A 50 -20.21 -0.11 6.63
CA ILE A 50 -19.04 -0.62 5.87
C ILE A 50 -19.34 -0.80 4.38
N ASP A 51 -20.53 -1.29 4.04
CA ASP A 51 -20.94 -1.55 2.65
C ASP A 51 -21.05 -0.28 1.79
N THR A 52 -21.06 0.90 2.40
CA THR A 52 -21.08 2.18 1.66
C THR A 52 -19.70 2.61 1.18
N ILE A 53 -18.62 2.06 1.75
CA ILE A 53 -17.25 2.49 1.49
C ILE A 53 -16.22 1.35 1.36
N SER A 54 -16.64 0.09 1.51
CA SER A 54 -15.74 -1.08 1.55
C SER A 54 -14.86 -1.20 0.31
N LEU A 55 -15.44 -1.11 -0.89
CA LEU A 55 -14.68 -1.21 -2.16
C LEU A 55 -13.66 -0.08 -2.32
N PRO A 56 -14.01 1.22 -2.16
CA PRO A 56 -13.03 2.31 -2.14
C PRO A 56 -11.94 2.14 -1.07
N LEU A 57 -12.30 1.72 0.15
CA LEU A 57 -11.35 1.50 1.23
C LEU A 57 -10.33 0.41 0.88
N LEU A 58 -10.80 -0.74 0.39
CA LEU A 58 -9.94 -1.84 -0.05
C LEU A 58 -9.02 -1.44 -1.19
N PHE A 59 -9.55 -0.69 -2.18
CA PHE A 59 -8.72 -0.13 -3.24
C PHE A 59 -7.60 0.76 -2.71
N MET A 60 -7.90 1.68 -1.78
CA MET A 60 -6.89 2.57 -1.20
C MET A 60 -5.86 1.81 -0.38
N ILE A 61 -6.27 0.86 0.46
CA ILE A 61 -5.35 -0.02 1.21
C ILE A 61 -4.39 -0.71 0.25
N ARG A 62 -4.92 -1.40 -0.76
CA ARG A 62 -4.15 -2.09 -1.78
C ARG A 62 -3.17 -1.14 -2.50
N HIS A 63 -3.65 0.01 -2.93
CA HIS A 63 -2.84 0.96 -3.69
C HIS A 63 -1.74 1.61 -2.84
N SER A 64 -2.02 1.93 -1.56
CA SER A 64 -0.98 2.41 -0.64
C SER A 64 0.14 1.37 -0.45
N ILE A 65 -0.20 0.08 -0.35
CA ILE A 65 0.79 -1.00 -0.27
C ILE A 65 1.60 -1.08 -1.56
N GLU A 66 0.96 -0.97 -2.73
CA GLU A 66 1.65 -0.95 -4.03
C GLU A 66 2.70 0.17 -4.10
N ILE A 67 2.32 1.38 -3.71
CA ILE A 67 3.21 2.55 -3.66
C ILE A 67 4.35 2.31 -2.68
N GLY A 68 4.06 1.87 -1.45
CA GLY A 68 5.07 1.63 -0.43
C GLY A 68 6.08 0.54 -0.81
N LEU A 69 5.62 -0.52 -1.49
CA LEU A 69 6.51 -1.55 -2.05
C LEU A 69 7.39 -0.97 -3.15
N LYS A 70 6.83 -0.23 -4.12
CA LYS A 70 7.60 0.42 -5.19
C LYS A 70 8.66 1.36 -4.63
N ALA A 71 8.30 2.19 -3.64
CA ALA A 71 9.22 3.12 -2.99
C ALA A 71 10.42 2.39 -2.34
N ASN A 72 10.16 1.31 -1.61
CA ASN A 72 11.23 0.51 -1.00
C ASN A 72 12.09 -0.22 -2.03
N ILE A 73 11.47 -0.85 -3.04
CA ILE A 73 12.19 -1.56 -4.10
C ILE A 73 13.14 -0.61 -4.82
N LEU A 74 12.67 0.57 -5.24
CA LEU A 74 13.50 1.55 -5.93
C LEU A 74 14.70 2.01 -5.09
N LYS A 75 14.56 2.11 -3.77
CA LYS A 75 15.69 2.43 -2.88
C LYS A 75 16.64 1.24 -2.75
N LEU A 76 16.14 0.03 -2.53
CA LEU A 76 16.93 -1.19 -2.38
C LEU A 76 17.64 -1.61 -3.66
N GLN A 77 17.10 -1.27 -4.83
CA GLN A 77 17.72 -1.52 -6.13
C GLN A 77 19.02 -0.75 -6.30
N LYS A 78 19.18 0.41 -5.63
CA LYS A 78 20.44 1.17 -5.65
C LYS A 78 21.61 0.40 -5.01
N VAL A 79 21.33 -0.46 -4.03
CA VAL A 79 22.34 -1.27 -3.32
C VAL A 79 22.39 -2.72 -3.78
N ASN A 80 21.41 -3.16 -4.57
CA ASN A 80 21.36 -4.48 -5.18
C ASN A 80 21.10 -4.37 -6.70
N PRO A 81 22.02 -3.76 -7.49
CA PRO A 81 21.84 -3.55 -8.92
C PRO A 81 21.78 -4.87 -9.74
N GLU A 82 22.21 -5.99 -9.16
CA GLU A 82 22.14 -7.32 -9.76
C GLU A 82 20.72 -7.88 -9.83
N ILE A 83 19.80 -7.40 -8.99
CA ILE A 83 18.41 -7.82 -9.02
C ILE A 83 17.71 -7.08 -10.16
N LYS A 84 17.04 -7.84 -11.04
CA LYS A 84 16.27 -7.30 -12.16
C LYS A 84 15.24 -6.27 -11.70
N GLU A 85 15.26 -5.11 -12.35
CA GLU A 85 14.36 -3.98 -12.08
C GLU A 85 12.88 -4.36 -12.25
N ILE A 86 12.02 -3.69 -11.48
CA ILE A 86 10.58 -3.79 -11.67
C ILE A 86 10.12 -2.99 -12.90
N SER A 87 9.13 -3.52 -13.61
CA SER A 87 8.36 -2.67 -14.53
C SER A 87 7.49 -1.73 -13.73
N LEU A 88 7.53 -0.44 -14.03
CA LEU A 88 6.57 0.53 -13.49
C LEU A 88 5.27 0.61 -14.31
N GLY A 89 5.28 0.08 -15.55
CA GLY A 89 4.13 0.06 -16.45
C GLY A 89 3.57 -1.35 -16.71
N GLY A 90 2.35 -1.39 -17.24
CA GLY A 90 1.66 -2.63 -17.63
C GLY A 90 1.02 -3.39 -16.46
N THR A 91 0.21 -4.40 -16.77
CA THR A 91 -0.61 -5.12 -15.77
C THR A 91 0.22 -5.78 -14.65
N LYS A 92 1.42 -6.28 -14.98
CA LYS A 92 2.32 -6.89 -13.99
C LYS A 92 2.89 -5.90 -12.97
N SER A 93 2.98 -4.60 -13.29
CA SER A 93 3.53 -3.58 -12.37
C SER A 93 2.62 -3.31 -11.17
N HIS A 94 1.37 -3.76 -11.22
CA HIS A 94 0.39 -3.57 -10.17
C HIS A 94 0.22 -4.81 -9.29
N SER A 95 0.83 -5.95 -9.62
CA SER A 95 0.66 -7.17 -8.83
C SER A 95 1.37 -7.05 -7.48
N ILE A 96 0.59 -7.01 -6.40
CA ILE A 96 1.10 -6.98 -5.01
C ILE A 96 2.00 -8.20 -4.74
N GLU A 97 1.70 -9.35 -5.32
CA GLU A 97 2.54 -10.54 -5.17
C GLU A 97 3.91 -10.36 -5.83
N ILE A 98 3.95 -9.88 -7.08
CA ILE A 98 5.21 -9.66 -7.79
C ILE A 98 6.05 -8.61 -7.06
N LEU A 99 5.42 -7.51 -6.64
CA LEU A 99 6.09 -6.44 -5.90
C LEU A 99 6.60 -6.92 -4.54
N TYR A 100 5.79 -7.65 -3.78
CA TYR A 100 6.22 -8.21 -2.49
C TYR A 100 7.39 -9.17 -2.66
N ASN A 101 7.32 -10.11 -3.61
CA ASN A 101 8.39 -11.08 -3.83
C ASN A 101 9.70 -10.38 -4.22
N LYS A 102 9.62 -9.32 -5.03
CA LYS A 102 10.78 -8.51 -5.40
C LYS A 102 11.34 -7.74 -4.20
N PHE A 103 10.48 -7.16 -3.37
CA PHE A 103 10.89 -6.50 -2.14
C PHE A 103 11.57 -7.48 -1.16
N GLU A 104 11.00 -8.67 -0.97
CA GLU A 104 11.57 -9.74 -0.15
C GLU A 104 12.93 -10.21 -0.69
N GLU A 105 13.06 -10.38 -2.01
CA GLU A 105 14.32 -10.72 -2.69
C GLU A 105 15.41 -9.69 -2.40
N HIS A 106 15.12 -8.40 -2.57
CA HIS A 106 16.04 -7.31 -2.25
C HIS A 106 16.46 -7.31 -0.77
N LEU A 107 15.49 -7.45 0.15
CA LEU A 107 15.79 -7.44 1.58
C LEU A 107 16.67 -8.61 1.99
N ILE A 108 16.38 -9.83 1.50
CA ILE A 108 17.17 -11.02 1.82
C ILE A 108 18.60 -10.85 1.32
N LEU A 109 18.79 -10.31 0.11
CA LEU A 109 20.11 -10.08 -0.45
C LEU A 109 20.89 -9.02 0.34
N THR A 110 20.22 -7.91 0.70
CA THR A 110 20.78 -6.87 1.56
C THR A 110 21.23 -7.44 2.92
N ILE A 111 20.41 -8.27 3.57
CA ILE A 111 20.76 -8.92 4.84
C ILE A 111 21.98 -9.84 4.68
N LYS A 112 22.08 -10.54 3.55
CA LYS A 112 23.21 -11.45 3.28
C LYS A 112 24.52 -10.69 3.04
N ASN A 113 24.45 -9.52 2.41
CA ASN A 113 25.62 -8.78 1.93
C ASN A 113 26.07 -7.65 2.87
N SER A 114 25.33 -7.38 3.95
CA SER A 114 25.59 -6.25 4.87
C SER A 114 25.72 -6.72 6.31
N GLU A 115 26.51 -6.02 7.12
CA GLU A 115 26.67 -6.31 8.56
C GLU A 115 25.51 -5.72 9.38
N ILE A 116 24.33 -6.34 9.27
CA ILE A 116 23.13 -5.93 10.02
C ILE A 116 23.08 -6.64 11.38
N ARG A 117 22.69 -5.91 12.42
CA ARG A 117 22.47 -6.44 13.78
C ARG A 117 21.45 -7.59 13.75
N LYS A 118 21.77 -8.69 14.43
CA LYS A 118 20.92 -9.90 14.49
C LYS A 118 19.49 -9.62 14.98
N THR A 119 19.32 -8.65 15.89
CA THR A 119 18.01 -8.21 16.39
C THR A 119 17.15 -7.64 15.25
N ILE A 120 17.73 -6.76 14.44
CA ILE A 120 17.08 -6.14 13.28
C ILE A 120 16.74 -7.19 12.22
N ILE A 121 17.64 -8.14 11.95
CA ILE A 121 17.36 -9.27 11.05
C ILE A 121 16.14 -10.06 11.57
N GLY A 122 16.07 -10.32 12.88
CA GLY A 122 14.93 -10.97 13.51
C GLY A 122 13.62 -10.21 13.33
N GLU A 123 13.65 -8.88 13.49
CA GLU A 123 12.50 -8.00 13.28
C GLU A 123 12.03 -7.99 11.83
N ILE A 124 12.96 -7.83 10.86
CA ILE A 124 12.65 -7.88 9.42
C ILE A 124 11.98 -9.20 9.07
N ASN A 125 12.54 -10.33 9.50
CA ASN A 125 11.95 -11.65 9.28
C ASN A 125 10.56 -11.78 9.92
N GLY A 126 10.38 -11.23 11.12
CA GLY A 126 9.09 -11.15 11.80
C GLY A 126 8.06 -10.35 10.99
N TYR A 127 8.45 -9.23 10.40
CA TYR A 127 7.58 -8.42 9.54
C TYR A 127 7.26 -9.08 8.20
N LEU A 128 8.24 -9.70 7.53
CA LEU A 128 8.00 -10.47 6.30
C LEU A 128 6.96 -11.58 6.54
N LYS A 129 7.06 -12.32 7.65
CA LYS A 129 6.07 -13.33 8.05
C LYS A 129 4.68 -12.71 8.26
N LYS A 130 4.60 -11.53 8.90
CA LYS A 130 3.33 -10.81 9.14
C LYS A 130 2.74 -10.19 7.88
N PHE A 131 3.55 -9.91 6.86
CA PHE A 131 3.11 -9.33 5.58
C PHE A 131 2.38 -10.36 4.71
N LYS A 132 2.87 -11.61 4.68
CA LYS A 132 2.34 -12.68 3.82
C LYS A 132 0.80 -12.83 3.87
N PRO A 133 0.15 -12.83 5.05
CA PRO A 133 -1.31 -12.85 5.15
C PRO A 133 -1.99 -11.71 4.38
N LEU A 134 -1.52 -10.45 4.55
CA LEU A 134 -2.11 -9.30 3.86
C LEU A 134 -1.90 -9.39 2.34
N LYS A 135 -0.67 -9.71 1.92
CA LYS A 135 -0.34 -9.92 0.50
C LYS A 135 -1.28 -10.95 -0.14
N ASN A 136 -1.45 -12.10 0.51
CA ASN A 136 -2.29 -13.18 0.01
C ASN A 136 -3.76 -12.76 -0.07
N LYS A 137 -4.27 -12.08 0.97
CA LYS A 137 -5.65 -11.60 1.00
C LYS A 137 -5.95 -10.63 -0.14
N LEU A 138 -5.09 -9.63 -0.31
CA LEU A 138 -5.25 -8.64 -1.39
C LEU A 138 -5.01 -9.24 -2.78
N HIS A 139 -4.09 -10.19 -2.93
CA HIS A 139 -3.88 -10.88 -4.19
C HIS A 139 -5.10 -11.72 -4.58
N ASN A 140 -5.71 -12.42 -3.63
CA ASN A 140 -6.87 -13.26 -3.90
C ASN A 140 -8.11 -12.41 -4.26
N LEU A 141 -8.34 -11.32 -3.52
CA LEU A 141 -9.48 -10.44 -3.76
C LEU A 141 -9.31 -9.55 -5.00
N ASP A 142 -8.09 -9.09 -5.29
CA ASP A 142 -7.84 -8.12 -6.36
C ASP A 142 -6.45 -8.25 -7.02
N LYS A 143 -6.20 -9.43 -7.59
CA LYS A 143 -4.96 -9.75 -8.32
C LYS A 143 -4.60 -8.71 -9.39
N GLY A 144 -5.60 -8.23 -10.13
CA GLY A 144 -5.45 -7.35 -11.29
C GLY A 144 -5.48 -5.86 -10.98
N SER A 145 -5.65 -5.45 -9.72
CA SER A 145 -5.91 -4.06 -9.33
C SER A 145 -7.27 -3.54 -9.77
N PHE A 146 -8.20 -4.37 -10.20
CA PHE A 146 -9.41 -3.96 -10.91
C PHE A 146 -10.70 -4.27 -10.14
N ASN A 147 -10.72 -5.35 -9.36
CA ASN A 147 -11.94 -5.89 -8.75
C ASN A 147 -12.61 -4.89 -7.80
N PHE A 148 -11.82 -4.10 -7.06
CA PHE A 148 -12.35 -3.08 -6.15
C PHE A 148 -12.83 -1.79 -6.83
N ARG A 149 -12.53 -1.61 -8.11
CA ARG A 149 -12.80 -0.35 -8.84
C ARG A 149 -14.01 -0.44 -9.77
N TYR A 150 -14.30 -1.64 -10.25
CA TYR A 150 -15.32 -1.87 -11.26
C TYR A 150 -16.20 -3.04 -10.85
N PRO A 151 -17.50 -3.03 -11.19
CA PRO A 151 -18.41 -4.11 -10.82
C PRO A 151 -18.21 -5.38 -11.65
N VAL A 152 -17.70 -5.25 -12.89
CA VAL A 152 -17.55 -6.37 -13.84
C VAL A 152 -16.19 -6.36 -14.53
N ASP A 153 -15.69 -7.53 -14.90
CA ASP A 153 -14.47 -7.74 -15.70
C ASP A 153 -14.62 -7.25 -17.15
N THR A 154 -13.57 -7.40 -17.96
CA THR A 154 -13.60 -7.01 -19.38
C THR A 154 -14.55 -7.84 -20.24
N ASN A 155 -15.05 -8.96 -19.72
CA ASN A 155 -16.02 -9.83 -20.37
C ASN A 155 -17.46 -9.57 -19.88
N GLY A 156 -17.64 -8.66 -18.92
CA GLY A 156 -18.94 -8.34 -18.32
C GLY A 156 -19.37 -9.25 -17.16
N ASN A 157 -18.50 -10.15 -16.68
CA ASN A 157 -18.78 -10.97 -15.51
C ASN A 157 -18.56 -10.17 -14.22
N TYR A 158 -19.44 -10.33 -13.22
CA TYR A 158 -19.25 -9.65 -11.93
C TYR A 158 -17.92 -10.05 -11.27
N ASN A 159 -17.22 -9.07 -10.71
CA ASN A 159 -15.93 -9.30 -10.03
C ASN A 159 -16.10 -9.96 -8.66
N PHE A 160 -17.26 -9.79 -8.04
CA PHE A 160 -17.64 -10.38 -6.76
C PHE A 160 -19.05 -10.95 -6.88
N GLU A 161 -19.27 -12.13 -6.30
CA GLU A 161 -20.60 -12.73 -6.24
C GLU A 161 -21.50 -11.95 -5.27
N TRP A 162 -22.82 -12.02 -5.48
CA TRP A 162 -23.79 -11.24 -4.71
C TRP A 162 -23.82 -11.60 -3.21
N ASP A 163 -23.40 -12.82 -2.85
CA ASP A 163 -23.32 -13.34 -1.49
C ASP A 163 -21.89 -13.43 -0.95
N GLU A 164 -20.91 -12.94 -1.72
CA GLU A 164 -19.51 -12.90 -1.29
C GLU A 164 -19.36 -11.99 -0.06
N LYS A 165 -18.71 -12.52 0.98
CA LYS A 165 -18.49 -11.83 2.25
C LYS A 165 -17.04 -11.87 2.64
N GLU A 166 -16.56 -10.74 3.15
CA GLU A 166 -15.21 -10.59 3.63
C GLU A 166 -15.19 -9.79 4.93
N ASN A 167 -14.38 -10.23 5.90
CA ASN A 167 -14.17 -9.47 7.12
C ASN A 167 -13.12 -8.37 6.86
N ILE A 168 -13.61 -7.16 6.57
CA ILE A 168 -12.75 -6.01 6.26
C ILE A 168 -11.89 -5.60 7.46
N ALA A 169 -12.34 -5.85 8.70
CA ALA A 169 -11.56 -5.54 9.90
C ALA A 169 -10.23 -6.31 9.95
N ASP A 170 -10.21 -7.56 9.46
CA ASP A 170 -8.98 -8.35 9.39
C ASP A 170 -7.95 -7.74 8.43
N ILE A 171 -8.42 -7.19 7.30
CA ILE A 171 -7.57 -6.50 6.33
C ILE A 171 -7.03 -5.20 6.91
N ILE A 172 -7.87 -4.42 7.59
CA ILE A 172 -7.48 -3.17 8.25
C ILE A 172 -6.42 -3.44 9.33
N ASN A 173 -6.64 -4.43 10.20
CA ASN A 173 -5.70 -4.81 11.25
C ASN A 173 -4.34 -5.24 10.67
N LEU A 174 -4.36 -6.06 9.61
CA LEU A 174 -3.14 -6.46 8.92
C LEU A 174 -2.43 -5.26 8.26
N TYR A 175 -3.17 -4.33 7.67
CA TYR A 175 -2.63 -3.12 7.06
C TYR A 175 -1.88 -2.25 8.09
N TYR A 176 -2.51 -1.91 9.21
CA TYR A 176 -1.85 -1.11 10.25
C TYR A 176 -0.65 -1.84 10.87
N LYS A 177 -0.69 -3.16 10.96
CA LYS A 177 0.43 -3.97 11.46
C LYS A 177 1.66 -3.94 10.56
N ILE A 178 1.49 -3.82 9.24
CA ILE A 178 2.62 -3.81 8.28
C ILE A 178 3.08 -2.40 7.90
N GLN A 179 2.29 -1.37 8.20
CA GLN A 179 2.58 0.00 7.82
C GLN A 179 3.94 0.50 8.36
N PRO A 180 4.31 0.26 9.65
CA PRO A 180 5.63 0.63 10.14
C PRO A 180 6.77 -0.02 9.34
N PHE A 181 6.58 -1.25 8.89
CA PHE A 181 7.60 -1.95 8.11
C PHE A 181 7.82 -1.28 6.76
N LEU A 182 6.75 -0.92 6.04
CA LEU A 182 6.87 -0.18 4.79
C LEU A 182 7.56 1.18 4.99
N LEU A 183 7.16 1.93 6.02
CA LEU A 183 7.64 3.30 6.26
C LEU A 183 9.09 3.37 6.74
N PHE A 184 9.50 2.46 7.63
CA PHE A 184 10.77 2.58 8.34
C PHE A 184 11.86 1.66 7.82
N THR A 185 11.58 0.71 6.91
CA THR A 185 12.61 -0.18 6.34
C THR A 185 13.81 0.60 5.83
N ASN A 186 13.59 1.63 5.00
CA ASN A 186 14.70 2.41 4.44
C ASN A 186 15.53 3.13 5.52
N ARG A 187 14.86 3.65 6.56
CA ARG A 187 15.53 4.33 7.67
C ARG A 187 16.35 3.35 8.51
N VAL A 188 15.78 2.21 8.87
CA VAL A 188 16.46 1.18 9.66
C VAL A 188 17.69 0.69 8.90
N LEU A 189 17.57 0.39 7.61
CA LEU A 189 18.71 -0.03 6.80
C LEU A 189 19.79 1.06 6.68
N TYR A 190 19.40 2.34 6.62
CA TYR A 190 20.36 3.45 6.70
C TYR A 190 21.10 3.47 8.05
N GLU A 191 20.39 3.29 9.17
CA GLU A 191 20.98 3.21 10.51
C GLU A 191 21.91 1.99 10.68
N GLU A 192 21.67 0.92 9.91
CA GLU A 192 22.54 -0.27 9.80
C GLU A 192 23.67 -0.10 8.78
N GLY A 193 23.86 1.09 8.20
CA GLY A 193 24.96 1.38 7.27
C GLY A 193 24.81 0.77 5.88
N VAL A 194 23.63 0.28 5.51
CA VAL A 194 23.35 -0.33 4.19
C VAL A 194 23.34 0.73 3.09
N PHE A 195 22.79 1.91 3.38
CA PHE A 195 22.78 3.03 2.44
C PHE A 195 23.90 4.00 2.79
N GLY A 196 24.60 4.51 1.78
CA GLY A 196 25.54 5.62 1.96
C GLY A 196 24.84 6.89 2.47
N PHE A 197 25.63 7.82 3.02
CA PHE A 197 25.18 9.19 3.25
C PHE A 197 24.87 9.82 1.88
N GLU A 198 23.59 10.08 1.60
CA GLU A 198 23.15 10.86 0.43
C GLU A 198 23.35 12.36 0.69
#